data_AF-A0A7K2M298-F1
#
_entry.id   AF-A0A7K2M298-F1
#
_cell.length_a   1.000
_cell.length_b   1.000
_cell.length_c   1.000
_cell.angle_alpha   90.00
_cell.angle_beta   90.00
_cell.angle_gamma   90.00
#
_symmetry.space_group_name_H-M   'P 1'
#
loop_
_entity.id
_entity.type
_entity.pdbx_description
1 polymer ?
#
loop_
_entity_poly.entity_id
_entity_poly.type
_entity_poly.pdbx_seq_one_letter_code
_entity_poly.pdbx_strand_id
1 'polypeptide(L)'
;AGLLTWHRAPGTPPPDRRAAIASALVDLALQPGVRYRAAAGGSAWTERQTTASGASLGNAVYDGAPVTTMAVGGTTYVRLPGSTPNSADGPDGPDDSDGTGTGAGSDLAGQWVAGATRDTDSPDAPEAGQSPSVFANLLLKALADSATTLSDEDTAPAAAGGVPALSAHTPQGVLYVSKARPHRLLAFVPRATGSPATGGPATGGPASGGPATGGSASSGPATG
;
A
#
# COMPACT_ATOMS: atom_id res chain seq x y z
N ALA A 1 1.41 25.56 -51.24
CA ALA A 1 1.25 25.16 -49.83
C ALA A 1 -0.06 24.40 -49.69
N GLY A 2 -0.02 23.11 -49.31
CA GLY A 2 -1.22 22.29 -49.14
C GLY A 2 -1.53 22.12 -47.67
N LEU A 3 -2.70 22.60 -47.23
CA LEU A 3 -3.18 22.46 -45.86
C LEU A 3 -3.93 21.13 -45.76
N LEU A 4 -3.32 20.12 -45.13
CA LEU A 4 -4.03 18.89 -44.76
C LEU A 4 -4.95 19.20 -43.58
N THR A 5 -6.26 19.24 -43.82
CA THR A 5 -7.26 19.32 -42.76
C THR A 5 -7.84 17.93 -42.54
N TRP A 6 -7.50 17.32 -41.40
CA TRP A 6 -8.12 16.08 -40.97
C TRP A 6 -9.51 16.40 -40.39
N HIS A 7 -10.56 16.07 -41.15
CA HIS A 7 -11.93 16.07 -40.64
C HIS A 7 -12.13 14.89 -39.68
N ARG A 8 -12.04 15.15 -38.37
CA ARG A 8 -12.49 14.22 -37.34
C ARG A 8 -14.01 14.38 -37.18
N ALA A 9 -14.74 13.27 -37.22
CA ALA A 9 -16.20 13.26 -37.04
C ALA A 9 -16.60 13.89 -35.69
N PRO A 10 -17.77 14.57 -35.62
CA PRO A 10 -18.29 15.13 -34.38
C PRO A 10 -18.76 13.99 -33.46
N GLY A 11 -17.86 13.59 -32.57
CA GLY A 11 -18.17 12.85 -31.35
C GLY A 11 -17.34 13.46 -30.23
N THR A 12 -17.89 13.55 -29.02
CA THR A 12 -17.11 13.96 -27.85
C THR A 12 -15.87 13.06 -27.80
N PRO A 13 -14.65 13.59 -27.93
CA PRO A 13 -13.46 12.75 -27.88
C PRO A 13 -13.51 11.97 -26.56
N PRO A 14 -13.19 10.67 -26.57
CA PRO A 14 -13.04 9.92 -25.34
C PRO A 14 -12.11 10.72 -24.42
N PRO A 15 -12.46 10.92 -23.14
CA PRO A 15 -11.58 11.61 -22.23
C PRO A 15 -10.21 10.94 -22.27
N ASP A 16 -9.15 11.72 -22.48
CA ASP A 16 -7.80 11.19 -22.51
C ASP A 16 -7.48 10.63 -21.11
N ARG A 17 -7.50 9.30 -20.99
CA ARG A 17 -7.27 8.58 -19.73
C ARG A 17 -5.94 8.99 -19.11
N ARG A 18 -4.91 9.18 -19.95
CA ARG A 18 -3.58 9.57 -19.51
C ARG A 18 -3.62 10.96 -18.88
N ALA A 19 -4.31 11.91 -19.53
CA ALA A 19 -4.50 13.25 -18.98
C ALA A 19 -5.30 13.25 -17.68
N ALA A 20 -6.35 12.43 -17.58
CA ALA A 20 -7.14 12.29 -16.36
C ALA A 20 -6.29 11.76 -15.20
N ILE A 21 -5.51 10.70 -15.43
CA ILE A 21 -4.61 10.12 -14.43
C ILE A 21 -3.51 11.14 -14.05
N ALA A 22 -2.88 11.79 -15.03
CA ALA A 22 -1.88 12.82 -14.78
C ALA A 22 -2.45 13.98 -13.94
N SER A 23 -3.68 14.42 -14.22
CA SER A 23 -4.33 15.48 -13.44
C SER A 23 -4.52 15.10 -11.97
N ALA A 24 -4.87 13.84 -11.67
CA ALA A 24 -4.98 13.36 -10.31
C ALA A 24 -3.62 13.32 -9.58
N LEU A 25 -2.55 12.98 -10.29
CA LEU A 25 -1.19 12.98 -9.73
C LEU A 25 -0.66 14.39 -9.49
N VAL A 26 -0.97 15.35 -10.38
CA VAL A 26 -0.65 16.76 -10.15
C VAL A 26 -1.41 17.30 -8.94
N ASP A 27 -2.69 17.00 -8.80
CA ASP A 27 -3.48 17.38 -7.64
C ASP A 27 -2.94 16.76 -6.33
N LEU A 28 -2.48 15.51 -6.38
CA LEU A 28 -1.79 14.86 -5.25
C LEU A 28 -0.50 15.58 -4.88
N ALA A 29 0.32 15.96 -5.87
CA ALA A 29 1.59 16.65 -5.65
C ALA A 29 1.42 18.01 -4.95
N LEU A 30 0.26 18.65 -5.13
CA LEU A 30 -0.08 19.94 -4.55
C LEU A 30 -0.71 19.84 -3.16
N GLN A 31 -0.96 18.63 -2.64
CA GLN A 31 -1.55 18.48 -1.32
C GLN A 31 -0.58 18.92 -0.21
N PRO A 32 -1.05 19.65 0.82
CA PRO A 32 -0.21 20.06 1.96
C PRO A 32 0.21 18.87 2.83
N GLY A 33 -0.50 17.75 2.72
CA GLY A 33 -0.18 16.49 3.37
C GLY A 33 -1.19 15.41 2.97
N VAL A 34 -0.83 14.16 3.22
CA VAL A 34 -1.64 12.99 2.86
C VAL A 34 -1.57 11.94 3.96
N ARG A 35 -2.61 11.11 4.04
CA ARG A 35 -2.66 9.93 4.90
C ARG A 35 -2.52 8.68 4.04
N TYR A 36 -1.41 7.99 4.19
CA TYR A 36 -1.17 6.68 3.60
C TYR A 36 -1.76 5.60 4.49
N ARG A 37 -2.34 4.59 3.84
CA ARG A 37 -2.70 3.32 4.46
C ARG A 37 -2.05 2.21 3.64
N ALA A 38 -1.22 1.40 4.26
CA ALA A 38 -0.46 0.34 3.59
C ALA A 38 -0.69 -0.99 4.31
N ALA A 39 -0.71 -2.09 3.57
CA ALA A 39 -0.77 -3.41 4.17
C ALA A 39 0.54 -3.68 4.92
N ALA A 40 0.44 -4.10 6.17
CA ALA A 40 1.51 -4.76 6.88
C ALA A 40 1.36 -6.28 6.69
N GLY A 41 2.43 -7.05 6.92
CA GLY A 41 2.39 -8.51 6.78
C GLY A 41 1.14 -9.14 7.42
N GLY A 42 0.51 -10.09 6.74
CA GLY A 42 -0.77 -10.67 7.14
C GLY A 42 -1.97 -9.77 6.79
N SER A 43 -2.96 -9.67 7.69
CA SER A 43 -4.17 -8.85 7.53
C SER A 43 -4.04 -7.46 8.18
N ALA A 44 -2.86 -7.12 8.70
CA ALA A 44 -2.62 -5.87 9.39
C ALA A 44 -2.49 -4.70 8.41
N TRP A 45 -2.81 -3.49 8.88
CA TRP A 45 -2.62 -2.25 8.13
C TRP A 45 -1.81 -1.26 8.96
N THR A 46 -0.89 -0.57 8.31
CA THR A 46 -0.20 0.59 8.87
C THR A 46 -0.80 1.86 8.28
N GLU A 47 -0.75 2.92 9.06
CA GLU A 47 -1.16 4.25 8.63
C GLU A 47 -0.05 5.23 8.91
N ARG A 48 0.12 6.18 7.99
CA ARG A 48 1.12 7.24 8.12
C ARG A 48 0.59 8.53 7.51
N GLN A 49 0.63 9.60 8.27
CA GLN A 49 0.39 10.95 7.81
C GLN A 49 1.72 11.57 7.41
N THR A 50 1.81 12.15 6.22
CA THR A 50 3.03 12.83 5.74
C THR A 50 2.68 14.20 5.20
N THR A 51 3.45 15.22 5.58
CA THR A 51 3.31 16.60 5.10
C THR A 51 4.01 16.82 3.76
N ALA A 52 3.76 17.98 3.14
CA ALA A 52 4.47 18.42 1.93
C ALA A 52 6.00 18.47 2.10
N SER A 53 6.49 18.75 3.31
CA SER A 53 7.94 18.75 3.63
C SER A 53 8.51 17.36 3.89
N GLY A 54 7.69 16.31 3.88
CA GLY A 54 8.11 14.94 4.16
C GLY A 54 8.17 14.58 5.64
N ALA A 55 7.80 15.49 6.53
CA ALA A 55 7.61 15.15 7.94
C ALA A 55 6.45 14.16 8.06
N SER A 56 6.62 13.08 8.82
CA SER A 56 5.60 12.04 8.93
C SER A 56 5.38 11.54 10.34
N LEU A 57 4.17 11.06 10.62
CA LEU A 57 3.77 10.42 11.86
C LEU A 57 2.87 9.23 11.52
N GLY A 58 3.10 8.07 12.12
CA GLY A 58 2.30 6.89 11.81
C GLY A 58 2.63 5.70 12.68
N ASN A 59 1.98 4.58 12.40
CA ASN A 59 2.22 3.32 13.08
C ASN A 59 3.01 2.38 12.19
N ALA A 60 3.90 1.59 12.78
CA ALA A 60 4.64 0.52 12.12
C ALA A 60 4.62 -0.73 13.01
N VAL A 61 5.12 -1.84 12.48
CA VAL A 61 5.38 -3.04 13.26
C VAL A 61 6.90 -3.17 13.42
N TYR A 62 7.37 -3.28 14.65
CA TYR A 62 8.77 -3.51 15.00
C TYR A 62 8.85 -4.73 15.91
N ASP A 63 9.59 -5.75 15.49
CA ASP A 63 9.69 -7.04 16.20
C ASP A 63 8.34 -7.66 16.58
N GLY A 64 7.39 -7.65 15.64
CA GLY A 64 6.03 -8.16 15.85
C GLY A 64 5.11 -7.26 16.70
N ALA A 65 5.63 -6.20 17.32
CA ALA A 65 4.85 -5.27 18.14
C ALA A 65 4.51 -3.98 17.36
N PRO A 66 3.31 -3.42 17.55
CA PRO A 66 2.97 -2.11 16.98
C PRO A 66 3.76 -1.01 17.70
N VAL A 67 4.39 -0.13 16.93
CA VAL A 67 5.13 1.05 17.41
C VAL A 67 4.63 2.31 16.71
N THR A 68 4.77 3.47 17.37
CA THR A 68 4.57 4.76 16.69
C THR A 68 5.90 5.25 16.13
N THR A 69 5.88 5.70 14.88
CA THR A 69 7.05 6.25 14.17
C THR A 69 6.80 7.69 13.80
N MET A 70 7.81 8.54 13.92
CA MET A 70 7.80 9.93 13.49
C MET A 70 9.06 10.21 12.68
N ALA A 71 8.97 10.80 11.51
CA ALA A 71 10.14 11.26 10.75
C ALA A 71 10.10 12.79 10.62
N VAL A 72 11.15 13.48 11.08
CA VAL A 72 11.28 14.94 10.98
C VAL A 72 12.74 15.26 10.72
N GLY A 73 13.02 16.14 9.75
CA GLY A 73 14.38 16.59 9.46
C GLY A 73 15.37 15.48 9.07
N GLY A 74 14.89 14.41 8.43
CA GLY A 74 15.72 13.25 8.05
C GLY A 74 15.96 12.24 9.18
N THR A 75 15.56 12.56 10.41
CA THR A 75 15.64 11.63 11.54
C THR A 75 14.32 10.90 11.72
N THR A 76 14.38 9.57 11.86
CA THR A 76 13.23 8.75 12.24
C THR A 76 13.30 8.46 13.73
N TYR A 77 12.23 8.76 14.43
CA TYR A 77 12.01 8.47 15.84
C TYR A 77 11.01 7.34 15.97
N VAL A 78 11.24 6.44 16.92
CA VAL A 78 10.33 5.35 17.26
C VAL A 78 9.93 5.52 18.71
N ARG A 79 8.63 5.43 18.97
CA ARG A 79 8.09 5.37 20.33
C ARG A 79 7.76 3.92 20.64
N LEU A 80 8.52 3.35 21.58
CA LEU A 80 8.30 1.99 22.05
C LEU A 80 6.98 1.93 22.86
N PRO A 81 6.20 0.84 22.72
CA PRO A 81 5.01 0.65 23.54
C PRO A 81 5.41 0.72 25.01
N GLY A 82 4.62 1.42 25.81
CA GLY A 82 4.80 1.38 27.25
C GLY A 82 4.64 -0.07 27.74
N SER A 83 5.45 -0.48 28.71
CA SER A 83 5.21 -1.72 29.45
C SER A 83 3.75 -1.73 29.90
N THR A 84 2.98 -2.71 29.43
CA THR A 84 1.63 -2.90 29.97
C THR A 84 1.79 -3.34 31.43
N PRO A 85 1.03 -2.78 32.39
CA PRO A 85 1.04 -3.27 33.75
C PRO A 85 0.27 -4.59 33.77
N ASN A 86 0.93 -5.67 33.35
CA ASN A 86 0.44 -7.03 33.57
C ASN A 86 1.61 -8.00 33.78
N SER A 87 2.54 -7.58 34.63
CA SER A 87 3.42 -8.47 35.39
C SER A 87 3.60 -7.87 36.79
N ALA A 88 2.49 -7.51 37.42
CA ALA A 88 2.40 -7.49 38.87
C ALA A 88 1.86 -8.86 39.27
N ASP A 89 2.77 -9.78 39.63
CA ASP A 89 2.64 -10.70 40.77
C ASP A 89 3.77 -11.74 40.78
N GLY A 90 4.72 -11.57 41.70
CA GLY A 90 5.76 -12.54 42.07
C GLY A 90 6.86 -11.89 42.91
N PRO A 91 7.15 -12.37 44.14
CA PRO A 91 7.63 -11.54 45.25
C PRO A 91 9.12 -11.21 45.19
N ASP A 92 9.45 -10.09 45.85
CA ASP A 92 10.82 -9.67 46.20
C ASP A 92 11.60 -10.84 46.83
N GLY A 93 12.55 -11.40 46.06
CA GLY A 93 13.62 -12.23 46.59
C GLY A 93 14.79 -11.34 46.99
N PRO A 94 15.26 -11.37 48.24
CA PRO A 94 16.38 -10.56 48.67
C PRO A 94 17.68 -11.35 48.40
N ASP A 95 18.10 -11.46 47.14
CA ASP A 95 19.49 -11.77 46.83
C ASP A 95 19.81 -11.44 45.36
N ASP A 96 20.32 -10.24 45.11
CA ASP A 96 21.21 -9.98 43.99
C ASP A 96 22.17 -8.87 44.44
N SER A 97 23.25 -9.31 45.10
CA SER A 97 24.35 -8.45 45.57
C SER A 97 25.41 -8.21 44.48
N ASP A 98 25.12 -8.51 43.22
CA ASP A 98 25.98 -8.17 42.08
C ASP A 98 25.27 -7.12 41.22
N GLY A 99 25.77 -5.88 41.32
CA GLY A 99 25.25 -4.69 40.67
C GLY A 99 25.32 -4.68 39.15
N THR A 100 24.58 -5.57 38.49
CA THR A 100 24.22 -5.49 37.07
C THR A 100 22.72 -5.59 36.93
N GLY A 101 21.99 -4.68 37.57
CA GLY A 101 20.59 -4.45 37.27
C GLY A 101 20.46 -3.97 35.82
N THR A 102 20.15 -4.87 34.89
CA THR A 102 19.71 -4.57 33.54
C THR A 102 18.30 -3.96 33.57
N GLY A 103 18.18 -2.79 34.20
CA GLY A 103 16.96 -1.96 34.24
C GLY A 103 16.72 -1.16 32.96
N ALA A 104 17.42 -1.47 31.85
CA ALA A 104 17.32 -0.72 30.60
C ALA A 104 16.02 -0.99 29.82
N GLY A 105 15.29 -2.06 30.14
CA GLY A 105 14.08 -2.46 29.40
C GLY A 105 12.80 -1.71 29.80
N SER A 106 12.74 -1.14 31.00
CA SER A 106 11.55 -0.44 31.51
C SER A 106 11.60 1.08 31.32
N ASP A 107 12.80 1.67 31.18
CA ASP A 107 13.00 3.13 31.18
C ASP A 107 12.69 3.80 29.82
N LEU A 108 12.78 3.05 28.72
CA LEU A 108 12.48 3.57 27.38
C LEU A 108 10.99 3.47 27.00
N ALA A 109 10.17 2.92 27.89
CA ALA A 109 8.73 2.78 27.72
C ALA A 109 8.06 4.14 27.47
N GLY A 110 7.43 4.30 26.30
CA GLY A 110 6.76 5.55 25.94
C GLY A 110 7.66 6.72 25.59
N GLN A 111 9.00 6.55 25.60
CA GLN A 111 9.97 7.54 25.15
C GLN A 111 10.15 7.50 23.62
N TRP A 112 10.54 8.64 23.04
CA TRP A 112 10.96 8.71 21.64
C TRP A 112 12.44 8.39 21.53
N VAL A 113 12.77 7.30 20.86
CA VAL A 113 14.16 6.90 20.59
C VAL A 113 14.49 7.28 19.16
N ALA A 114 15.57 8.03 18.96
CA ALA A 114 16.08 8.32 17.63
C ALA A 114 16.64 7.03 17.01
N GLY A 115 16.08 6.63 15.88
CA GLY A 115 16.58 5.54 15.06
C GLY A 115 17.64 6.03 14.05
N ALA A 116 18.02 5.14 13.14
CA ALA A 116 18.94 5.47 12.06
C ALA A 116 18.40 6.64 11.21
N THR A 117 19.30 7.53 10.81
CA THR A 117 19.05 8.48 9.73
C THR A 117 18.79 7.68 8.46
N ARG A 118 17.64 7.90 7.82
CA ARG A 118 17.40 7.33 6.51
C ARG A 118 18.26 8.12 5.53
N ASP A 119 19.24 7.48 4.90
CA ASP A 119 19.89 8.09 3.75
C ASP A 119 18.80 8.35 2.71
N THR A 120 18.52 9.63 2.48
CA THR A 120 17.49 10.09 1.54
C THR A 120 18.06 10.13 0.12
N ASP A 121 18.73 9.07 -0.31
CA ASP A 121 18.95 8.89 -1.73
C ASP A 121 17.58 8.85 -2.42
N SER A 122 17.48 9.50 -3.58
CA SER A 122 16.21 9.66 -4.28
C SER A 122 15.55 8.29 -4.46
N PRO A 123 14.36 8.05 -3.89
CA PRO A 123 13.79 6.73 -3.88
C PRO A 123 13.46 6.29 -5.31
N ASP A 124 13.86 5.06 -5.66
CA ASP A 124 13.63 4.51 -7.01
C ASP A 124 12.18 4.06 -7.26
N ALA A 125 11.41 3.88 -6.18
CA ALA A 125 10.04 3.37 -6.22
C ALA A 125 9.07 4.18 -5.33
N PRO A 126 7.78 4.28 -5.71
CA PRO A 126 6.76 4.89 -4.88
C PRO A 126 6.54 4.09 -3.59
N GLU A 127 6.67 4.74 -2.44
CA GLU A 127 6.49 4.12 -1.12
C GLU A 127 5.60 4.95 -0.20
N ALA A 128 4.84 4.26 0.65
CA ALA A 128 4.05 4.90 1.68
C ALA A 128 4.94 5.68 2.67
N GLY A 129 4.58 6.93 2.94
CA GLY A 129 5.32 7.81 3.83
C GLY A 129 6.23 8.82 3.15
N GLN A 130 6.42 8.74 1.83
CA GLN A 130 7.04 9.81 1.03
C GLN A 130 6.18 11.09 1.08
N SER A 131 6.77 12.24 0.76
CA SER A 131 5.98 13.46 0.60
C SER A 131 5.04 13.34 -0.61
N PRO A 132 3.90 14.05 -0.61
CA PRO A 132 2.93 13.99 -1.71
C PRO A 132 3.56 14.25 -3.08
N SER A 133 4.48 15.23 -3.16
CA SER A 133 5.18 15.60 -4.40
C SER A 133 6.16 14.53 -4.87
N VAL A 134 6.98 13.96 -3.97
CA VAL A 134 7.91 12.87 -4.30
C VAL A 134 7.14 11.65 -4.80
N PHE A 135 6.11 11.24 -4.07
CA PHE A 135 5.28 10.10 -4.43
C PHE A 135 4.59 10.31 -5.79
N ALA A 136 3.98 11.47 -6.01
CA ALA A 136 3.32 11.80 -7.27
C ALA A 136 4.29 11.84 -8.46
N ASN A 137 5.50 12.38 -8.28
CA ASN A 137 6.50 12.45 -9.34
C ASN A 137 7.01 11.06 -9.75
N LEU A 138 7.17 10.13 -8.81
CA LEU A 138 7.51 8.74 -9.12
C LEU A 138 6.40 8.05 -9.90
N LEU A 139 5.13 8.28 -9.52
CA LEU A 139 3.99 7.75 -10.27
C LEU A 139 3.85 8.39 -11.66
N LEU A 140 4.16 9.67 -11.82
CA LEU A 140 4.20 10.34 -13.13
C LEU A 140 5.29 9.77 -14.02
N LYS A 141 6.47 9.50 -13.45
CA LYS A 141 7.58 8.82 -14.16
C LYS A 141 7.15 7.42 -14.60
N ALA A 142 6.50 6.65 -13.72
CA ALA A 142 5.96 5.33 -14.05
C ALA A 142 4.87 5.41 -15.13
N LEU A 143 3.99 6.40 -15.06
CA LEU A 143 2.95 6.63 -16.07
C LEU A 143 3.58 6.91 -17.43
N ALA A 144 4.64 7.70 -17.50
CA ALA A 144 5.34 8.06 -18.74
C ALA A 144 6.10 6.89 -19.40
N ASP A 145 6.30 5.78 -18.69
CA ASP A 145 6.93 4.58 -19.23
C ASP A 145 6.15 4.01 -20.42
N SER A 146 6.87 3.55 -21.45
CA SER A 146 6.27 3.02 -22.68
C SER A 146 5.58 1.67 -22.47
N ALA A 147 5.96 0.92 -21.43
CA ALA A 147 5.30 -0.32 -21.03
C ALA A 147 3.98 -0.06 -20.28
N THR A 148 3.64 1.20 -19.98
CA THR A 148 2.42 1.52 -19.24
C THR A 148 1.18 1.42 -20.11
N THR A 149 0.26 0.53 -19.73
CA THR A 149 -1.05 0.36 -20.35
C THR A 149 -2.16 0.97 -19.49
N LEU A 150 -3.20 1.48 -20.14
CA LEU A 150 -4.31 2.19 -19.49
C LEU A 150 -5.64 1.48 -19.75
N SER A 151 -6.41 1.25 -18.69
CA SER A 151 -7.70 0.57 -18.75
C SER A 151 -8.77 1.30 -17.94
N ASP A 152 -10.02 0.94 -18.20
CA ASP A 152 -11.19 1.35 -17.43
C ASP A 152 -11.63 0.16 -16.58
N GLU A 153 -11.74 0.36 -15.27
CA GLU A 153 -12.25 -0.62 -14.33
C GLU A 153 -13.64 -0.18 -13.86
N ASP A 154 -14.64 -1.02 -14.09
CA ASP A 154 -16.00 -0.77 -13.56
C ASP A 154 -16.03 -0.91 -12.04
N THR A 155 -15.06 -1.59 -11.43
CA THR A 155 -14.89 -1.69 -9.99
C THR A 155 -13.40 -1.83 -9.64
N ALA A 156 -12.86 -0.85 -8.94
CA ALA A 156 -11.50 -0.93 -8.42
C ALA A 156 -11.37 -2.00 -7.32
N PRO A 157 -10.17 -2.52 -7.02
CA PRO A 157 -9.98 -3.45 -5.92
C PRO A 157 -10.45 -2.86 -4.58
N ALA A 158 -10.73 -3.73 -3.60
CA ALA A 158 -11.17 -3.29 -2.27
C ALA A 158 -10.22 -2.28 -1.59
N ALA A 159 -8.91 -2.39 -1.87
CA ALA A 159 -7.90 -1.43 -1.42
C ALA A 159 -8.14 0.00 -1.94
N ALA A 160 -8.83 0.16 -3.07
CA ALA A 160 -9.22 1.42 -3.70
C ALA A 160 -10.69 1.80 -3.41
N GLY A 161 -11.35 1.11 -2.47
CA GLY A 161 -12.72 1.43 -2.04
C GLY A 161 -13.84 0.97 -2.96
N GLY A 162 -13.56 0.13 -3.97
CA GLY A 162 -14.60 -0.46 -4.84
C GLY A 162 -15.29 0.52 -5.79
N VAL A 163 -14.79 1.75 -5.93
CA VAL A 163 -15.36 2.78 -6.82
C VAL A 163 -14.88 2.55 -8.26
N PRO A 164 -15.66 2.88 -9.30
CA PRO A 164 -15.19 2.85 -10.69
C PRO A 164 -13.92 3.69 -10.88
N ALA A 165 -12.92 3.12 -11.56
CA ALA A 165 -11.59 3.70 -11.65
C ALA A 165 -10.99 3.62 -13.06
N LEU A 166 -10.09 4.55 -13.34
CA LEU A 166 -9.10 4.43 -14.39
C LEU A 166 -7.89 3.71 -13.81
N SER A 167 -7.39 2.68 -14.48
CA SER A 167 -6.20 1.94 -14.08
C SER A 167 -5.03 2.21 -15.03
N ALA A 168 -3.83 2.32 -14.46
CA ALA A 168 -2.58 2.31 -15.21
C ALA A 168 -1.69 1.16 -14.71
N HIS A 169 -1.40 0.21 -15.57
CA HIS A 169 -0.50 -0.90 -15.28
C HIS A 169 0.91 -0.48 -15.67
N THR A 170 1.74 -0.20 -14.67
CA THR A 170 3.13 0.24 -14.86
C THR A 170 4.10 -0.89 -14.49
N PRO A 171 5.39 -0.80 -14.86
CA PRO A 171 6.41 -1.73 -14.37
C PRO A 171 6.52 -1.79 -12.84
N GLN A 172 6.21 -0.68 -12.14
CA GLN A 172 6.33 -0.55 -10.69
C GLN A 172 5.09 -1.05 -9.94
N GLY A 173 3.94 -1.19 -10.62
CA GLY A 173 2.67 -1.54 -9.99
C GLY A 173 1.46 -1.02 -10.73
N VAL A 174 0.28 -1.23 -10.16
CA VAL A 174 -0.99 -0.75 -10.71
C VAL A 174 -1.48 0.48 -9.95
N LEU A 175 -1.72 1.55 -10.69
CA LEU A 175 -2.25 2.82 -10.22
C LEU A 175 -3.77 2.85 -10.50
N TYR A 176 -4.56 3.24 -9.50
CA TYR A 176 -6.02 3.42 -9.63
C TYR A 176 -6.41 4.87 -9.32
N VAL A 177 -7.14 5.50 -10.23
CA VAL A 177 -7.65 6.88 -10.12
C VAL A 177 -9.16 6.88 -10.29
N SER A 178 -9.90 7.71 -9.56
CA SER A 178 -11.36 7.79 -9.70
C SER A 178 -11.76 8.15 -11.14
N LYS A 179 -12.73 7.41 -11.69
CA LYS A 179 -13.29 7.70 -13.02
C LYS A 179 -14.14 8.98 -13.01
N ALA A 180 -14.84 9.24 -11.91
CA ALA A 180 -15.58 10.47 -11.68
C ALA A 180 -14.65 11.65 -11.36
N ARG A 181 -15.05 12.85 -11.81
CA ARG A 181 -14.39 14.10 -11.44
C ARG A 181 -14.83 14.56 -10.04
N PRO A 182 -13.96 15.22 -9.26
CA PRO A 182 -12.53 15.44 -9.53
C PRO A 182 -11.76 14.10 -9.50
N HIS A 183 -10.83 13.92 -10.45
CA HIS A 183 -10.01 12.71 -10.50
C HIS A 183 -9.08 12.69 -9.28
N ARG A 184 -9.13 11.62 -8.48
CA ARG A 184 -8.32 11.44 -7.27
C ARG A 184 -7.58 10.12 -7.33
N LEU A 185 -6.35 10.10 -6.84
CA LEU A 185 -5.64 8.84 -6.58
C LEU A 185 -6.41 8.03 -5.53
N LEU A 186 -6.74 6.78 -5.86
CA LEU A 186 -7.44 5.87 -4.95
C LEU A 186 -6.48 4.88 -4.31
N ALA A 187 -5.61 4.26 -5.11
CA ALA A 187 -4.64 3.29 -4.62
C ALA A 187 -3.45 3.16 -5.58
N PHE A 188 -2.32 2.73 -5.02
CA PHE A 188 -1.21 2.18 -5.77
C PHE A 188 -0.89 0.80 -5.19
N VAL A 189 -0.85 -0.20 -6.05
CA VAL A 189 -0.53 -1.59 -5.69
C VAL A 189 0.84 -1.90 -6.28
N PRO A 190 1.92 -1.88 -5.47
CA PRO A 190 3.26 -2.21 -5.95
C PRO A 190 3.30 -3.61 -6.54
N ARG A 191 4.09 -3.81 -7.60
CA ARG A 191 4.37 -5.15 -8.11
C ARG A 191 5.24 -5.88 -7.08
N ALA A 192 4.80 -7.05 -6.62
CA ALA A 192 5.60 -7.87 -5.72
C ALA A 192 6.93 -8.26 -6.41
N THR A 193 8.06 -7.90 -5.80
CA THR A 193 9.39 -8.34 -6.23
C THR A 193 9.54 -9.82 -5.88
N GLY A 194 9.04 -10.71 -6.73
CA GLY A 194 9.18 -12.17 -6.53
C GLY A 194 8.12 -13.07 -7.17
N SER A 195 7.12 -12.55 -7.89
CA SER A 195 6.18 -13.40 -8.65
C SER A 195 6.33 -13.17 -10.16
N PRO A 196 6.60 -14.23 -10.95
CA PRO A 196 6.58 -14.11 -12.39
C PRO A 196 5.15 -13.79 -12.86
N ALA A 197 5.07 -12.98 -13.92
CA ALA A 197 3.81 -12.59 -14.54
C ALA A 197 2.99 -13.83 -14.94
N THR A 198 1.82 -14.03 -14.34
CA THR A 198 0.75 -14.84 -14.96
C THR A 198 -0.61 -14.43 -14.39
N GLY A 199 -1.54 -14.06 -15.26
CA GLY A 199 -2.96 -13.95 -14.93
C GLY A 199 -3.60 -12.64 -15.38
N GLY A 200 -4.27 -12.68 -16.53
CA GLY A 200 -5.28 -11.70 -16.92
C GLY A 200 -6.50 -11.72 -15.98
N PRO A 201 -7.60 -11.04 -16.36
CA PRO A 201 -8.65 -10.64 -15.42
C PRO A 201 -9.34 -11.86 -14.82
N ALA A 202 -9.42 -11.91 -13.49
CA ALA A 202 -10.37 -12.76 -12.81
C ALA A 202 -11.76 -12.14 -12.95
N THR A 203 -12.43 -12.42 -14.08
CA THR A 203 -13.86 -12.22 -14.25
C THR A 203 -14.59 -13.08 -13.21
N GLY A 204 -15.28 -12.43 -12.29
CA GLY A 204 -16.22 -13.09 -11.40
C GLY A 204 -17.47 -13.57 -12.13
N GLY A 205 -17.90 -14.78 -11.81
CA GLY A 205 -19.30 -15.24 -11.84
C GLY A 205 -19.55 -16.56 -12.59
N PRO A 206 -20.60 -17.34 -12.25
CA PRO A 206 -21.57 -17.20 -11.15
C PRO A 206 -21.57 -18.40 -10.17
N ALA A 207 -22.20 -18.19 -9.01
CA ALA A 207 -22.72 -19.28 -8.19
C ALA A 207 -24.13 -19.63 -8.66
N SER A 208 -24.37 -20.87 -9.13
CA SER A 208 -25.68 -21.56 -9.10
C SER A 208 -25.65 -22.89 -9.85
N GLY A 209 -26.03 -23.98 -9.17
CA GLY A 209 -26.53 -25.21 -9.80
C GLY A 209 -26.04 -26.52 -9.16
N GLY A 210 -26.83 -27.12 -8.26
CA GLY A 210 -26.81 -28.58 -8.06
C GLY A 210 -27.35 -29.32 -9.31
N PRO A 211 -27.47 -30.68 -9.35
CA PRO A 211 -28.00 -31.50 -8.25
C PRO A 211 -27.47 -32.97 -8.12
N ALA A 212 -27.98 -33.64 -7.09
CA ALA A 212 -28.50 -35.04 -7.04
C ALA A 212 -27.59 -36.30 -7.20
N THR A 213 -27.61 -37.11 -6.12
CA THR A 213 -27.88 -38.57 -6.02
C THR A 213 -27.14 -39.63 -6.87
N GLY A 214 -26.60 -40.63 -6.16
CA GLY A 214 -26.30 -42.01 -6.61
C GLY A 214 -25.02 -42.53 -5.95
N GLY A 215 -24.94 -43.60 -5.16
CA GLY A 215 -25.75 -44.82 -5.08
C GLY A 215 -24.97 -46.02 -5.65
N SER A 216 -24.22 -46.73 -4.79
CA SER A 216 -23.72 -48.13 -4.94
C SER A 216 -22.65 -48.37 -6.06
N ALA A 217 -21.74 -49.34 -6.03
CA ALA A 217 -21.65 -50.61 -5.32
C ALA A 217 -20.20 -51.16 -5.23
N SER A 218 -20.03 -52.04 -4.24
CA SER A 218 -19.07 -53.15 -4.06
C SER A 218 -18.42 -53.77 -5.31
N SER A 219 -17.11 -54.05 -5.21
CA SER A 219 -16.51 -55.31 -5.69
C SER A 219 -15.26 -55.68 -4.87
N GLY A 220 -15.29 -56.86 -4.25
CA GLY A 220 -14.15 -57.48 -3.56
C GLY A 220 -13.30 -58.34 -4.51
N PRO A 221 -12.11 -58.81 -4.08
CA PRO A 221 -11.27 -59.67 -4.90
C PRO A 221 -11.63 -61.15 -4.74
N ALA A 222 -11.57 -61.89 -5.85
CA ALA A 222 -11.63 -63.35 -5.89
C ALA A 222 -10.21 -63.92 -5.90
N THR A 223 -9.92 -64.88 -5.01
CA THR A 223 -8.77 -65.78 -5.09
C THR A 223 -9.29 -67.20 -5.05
N GLY A 224 -8.81 -68.03 -5.99
CA GLY A 224 -8.85 -69.49 -5.91
C GLY A 224 -7.68 -70.03 -5.12
#